data_AF-D8U125-F1
#
_entry.id   AF-D8U125-F1
#
_cell.length_a   1.000
_cell.length_b   1.000
_cell.length_c   1.000
_cell.angle_alpha   90.00
_cell.angle_beta   90.00
_cell.angle_gamma   90.00
#
_symmetry.space_group_name_H-M   'P 1'
#
loop_
_entity.id
_entity.type
_entity.pdbx_description
1 polymer ?
#
loop_
_entity_poly.entity_id
_entity_poly.type
_entity_poly.pdbx_seq_one_letter_code
_entity_poly.pdbx_strand_id
1 'polypeptide(L)'
;ADDDVYLMPQRLPAAAAQWERIGAGYIGCMKNGWVFRDPKHRWYEPQYLLLGSDYFLHAYGSAYVLSAEAVRQVIIHNYQHLRLLANEDTSVGAWMLAQDVVFFEDMRLCSRVCHKSALAVWQTECAGLCAPVEDLVKLHRNGTCT
;
A
#
# COMPACT_ATOMS: atom_id res chain seq x y z
N ALA A 1 4.65 4.67 -2.59
CA ALA A 1 4.67 5.29 -1.26
C ALA A 1 4.53 6.77 -1.48
N ASP A 2 3.70 7.40 -0.67
CA ASP A 2 3.30 8.78 -0.87
C ASP A 2 4.36 9.74 -0.31
N ASP A 3 4.30 10.99 -0.75
CA ASP A 3 5.25 12.04 -0.37
C ASP A 3 5.06 12.55 1.06
N ASP A 4 3.95 12.18 1.70
CA ASP A 4 3.63 12.45 3.09
C ASP A 4 3.89 11.25 4.02
N VAL A 5 4.71 10.27 3.60
CA VAL A 5 5.08 9.10 4.41
C VAL A 5 6.56 9.11 4.76
N TYR A 6 6.91 8.86 6.03
CA TYR A 6 8.31 8.72 6.43
C TYR A 6 8.79 7.29 6.23
N LEU A 7 9.60 7.04 5.20
CA LEU A 7 10.22 5.75 4.94
C LEU A 7 11.59 5.61 5.62
N MET A 8 11.99 4.36 5.90
CA MET A 8 13.31 3.99 6.44
C MET A 8 14.08 3.12 5.44
N PRO A 9 14.68 3.72 4.40
CA PRO A 9 15.31 2.97 3.29
C PRO A 9 16.37 1.98 3.73
N GLN A 10 17.12 2.31 4.78
CA GLN A 10 18.21 1.49 5.32
C GLN A 10 17.74 0.12 5.86
N ARG A 11 16.45 -0.03 6.15
CA ARG A 11 15.84 -1.28 6.65
C ARG A 11 15.21 -2.12 5.55
N LEU A 12 14.96 -1.52 4.38
CA LEU A 12 14.28 -2.18 3.26
C LEU A 12 15.04 -3.41 2.73
N PRO A 13 16.39 -3.45 2.62
CA PRO A 13 17.08 -4.64 2.12
C PRO A 13 16.82 -5.89 2.98
N ALA A 14 16.85 -5.75 4.31
CA ALA A 14 16.59 -6.84 5.22
C ALA A 14 15.11 -7.30 5.16
N ALA A 15 14.18 -6.35 5.03
CA ALA A 15 12.76 -6.66 4.85
C ALA A 15 12.50 -7.35 3.50
N ALA A 16 13.13 -6.89 2.41
CA ALA A 16 13.01 -7.48 1.09
C ALA A 16 13.48 -8.94 1.07
N ALA A 17 14.62 -9.25 1.69
CA ALA A 17 15.10 -10.62 1.83
C ALA A 17 14.11 -11.52 2.61
N GLN A 18 13.42 -10.96 3.61
CA GLN A 18 12.36 -11.68 4.32
C GLN A 18 11.16 -11.94 3.40
N TRP A 19 10.68 -10.92 2.68
CA TRP A 19 9.52 -11.04 1.78
C TRP A 19 9.77 -12.04 0.64
N GLU A 20 10.98 -12.02 0.08
CA GLU A 20 11.40 -13.00 -0.93
C GLU A 20 11.40 -14.43 -0.38
N ARG A 21 11.97 -14.64 0.81
CA ARG A 21 12.02 -15.96 1.46
C ARG A 21 10.64 -16.56 1.73
N ILE A 22 9.64 -15.72 2.03
CA ILE A 22 8.26 -16.17 2.26
C ILE A 22 7.43 -16.21 0.98
N GLY A 23 8.01 -15.87 -0.18
CA GLY A 23 7.34 -15.86 -1.47
C GLY A 23 6.25 -14.79 -1.61
N ALA A 24 6.33 -13.71 -0.83
CA ALA A 24 5.32 -12.65 -0.87
C ALA A 24 5.46 -11.81 -2.15
N GLY A 25 4.35 -11.62 -2.86
CA GLY A 25 4.31 -10.90 -4.12
C GLY A 25 3.69 -9.51 -4.02
N TYR A 26 2.75 -9.31 -3.09
CA TYR A 26 2.14 -8.03 -2.78
C TYR A 26 2.12 -7.81 -1.27
N ILE A 27 2.85 -6.80 -0.81
CA ILE A 27 3.14 -6.57 0.60
C ILE A 27 2.72 -5.17 1.00
N GLY A 28 2.07 -5.05 2.14
CA GLY A 28 1.65 -3.75 2.67
C GLY A 28 0.87 -3.93 3.95
N CYS A 29 0.32 -2.84 4.47
CA CYS A 29 -0.72 -2.95 5.47
C CYS A 29 -2.04 -3.20 4.77
N MET A 30 -2.54 -4.43 4.91
CA MET A 30 -3.70 -4.90 4.17
C MET A 30 -4.98 -4.41 4.83
N LYS A 31 -5.98 -4.08 4.01
CA LYS A 31 -7.30 -3.66 4.47
C LYS A 31 -8.38 -4.13 3.51
N ASN A 32 -9.59 -4.18 4.03
CA ASN A 32 -10.81 -4.13 3.24
C ASN A 32 -11.48 -2.77 3.47
N GLY A 33 -12.39 -2.40 2.57
CA GLY A 33 -13.19 -1.18 2.74
C GLY A 33 -14.36 -1.20 1.79
N TRP A 34 -15.39 -0.42 2.12
CA TRP A 34 -16.60 -0.33 1.31
C TRP A 34 -16.34 0.25 -0.08
N VAL A 35 -17.13 -0.18 -1.07
CA VAL A 35 -17.15 0.44 -2.39
C VAL A 35 -17.89 1.77 -2.30
N PHE A 36 -17.28 2.85 -2.80
CA PHE A 36 -17.92 4.17 -2.81
C PHE A 36 -18.99 4.24 -3.91
N ARG A 37 -20.27 4.19 -3.49
CA ARG A 37 -21.43 4.19 -4.40
C ARG A 37 -22.13 5.54 -4.53
N ASP A 38 -21.78 6.52 -3.70
CA ASP A 38 -22.33 7.87 -3.76
C ASP A 38 -21.40 8.77 -4.60
N PRO A 39 -21.89 9.37 -5.71
CA PRO A 39 -21.15 10.30 -6.57
C PRO A 39 -20.51 11.50 -5.87
N LYS A 40 -20.90 11.81 -4.63
CA LYS A 40 -20.32 12.91 -3.83
C LYS A 40 -18.95 12.56 -3.24
N HIS A 41 -18.57 11.28 -3.20
CA HIS A 41 -17.27 10.87 -2.67
C HIS A 41 -16.18 10.96 -3.73
N ARG A 42 -14.97 11.34 -3.32
CA ARG A 42 -13.78 11.45 -4.19
C ARG A 42 -13.54 10.20 -5.02
N TRP A 43 -13.73 9.03 -4.42
CA TRP A 43 -13.46 7.73 -5.03
C TRP A 43 -14.71 6.99 -5.50
N TYR A 44 -15.80 7.73 -5.80
CA TYR A 44 -17.00 7.14 -6.37
C TYR A 44 -16.66 6.24 -7.56
N GLU A 45 -17.09 4.98 -7.51
CA GLU A 45 -16.86 4.00 -8.57
C GLU A 45 -18.10 3.94 -9.48
N PRO A 46 -18.08 4.52 -10.70
CA PRO A 46 -19.28 4.61 -11.54
C PRO A 46 -19.86 3.26 -11.94
N GLN A 47 -19.02 2.22 -11.98
CA GLN A 47 -19.43 0.85 -12.29
C GLN A 47 -19.42 -0.03 -11.03
N TYR A 48 -19.79 0.52 -9.87
CA TYR A 48 -19.78 -0.19 -8.58
C TYR A 48 -20.61 -1.48 -8.58
N LEU A 49 -21.57 -1.63 -9.52
CA LEU A 49 -22.37 -2.84 -9.70
C LEU A 49 -21.55 -4.07 -10.15
N LEU A 50 -20.33 -3.86 -10.65
CA LEU A 50 -19.39 -4.95 -10.94
C LEU A 50 -18.67 -5.47 -9.69
N LEU A 51 -18.84 -4.79 -8.55
CA LEU A 51 -18.16 -5.06 -7.30
C LEU A 51 -19.16 -5.44 -6.19
N GLY A 52 -18.63 -5.96 -5.07
CA GLY A 52 -19.42 -6.26 -3.88
C GLY A 52 -19.82 -5.01 -3.07
N SER A 53 -20.23 -5.23 -1.82
CA SER A 53 -20.32 -4.14 -0.81
C SER A 53 -18.95 -3.53 -0.54
N ASP A 54 -17.92 -4.36 -0.56
CA ASP A 54 -16.55 -4.03 -0.20
C ASP A 54 -15.60 -4.34 -1.36
N TYR A 55 -14.52 -3.57 -1.43
CA TYR A 55 -13.37 -3.90 -2.26
C TYR A 55 -12.69 -5.17 -1.73
N PHE A 56 -12.04 -5.90 -2.64
CA PHE A 56 -11.14 -6.99 -2.27
C PHE A 56 -10.00 -6.50 -1.37
N LEU A 57 -9.33 -7.42 -0.68
CA LEU A 57 -8.17 -7.12 0.14
C LEU A 57 -7.12 -6.38 -0.69
N HIS A 58 -6.64 -5.25 -0.16
CA HIS A 58 -5.63 -4.40 -0.80
C HIS A 58 -4.80 -3.70 0.27
N ALA A 59 -3.60 -3.26 -0.08
CA ALA A 59 -2.78 -2.44 0.81
C ALA A 59 -3.28 -0.99 0.83
N TYR A 60 -3.00 -0.25 1.92
CA TYR A 60 -3.08 1.21 1.89
C TYR A 60 -2.08 1.80 0.87
N GLY A 61 -2.50 2.84 0.13
CA GLY A 61 -1.66 3.55 -0.85
C GLY A 61 -0.42 4.22 -0.29
N SER A 62 -0.48 4.63 0.98
CA SER A 62 0.61 5.30 1.70
C SER A 62 1.95 4.56 1.52
N ALA A 63 1.97 3.23 1.62
CA ALA A 63 3.12 2.42 1.21
C ALA A 63 2.76 0.94 1.00
N TYR A 64 3.24 0.38 -0.11
CA TYR A 64 3.21 -1.05 -0.40
C TYR A 64 4.40 -1.45 -1.28
N VAL A 65 4.66 -2.74 -1.39
CA VAL A 65 5.74 -3.34 -2.18
C VAL A 65 5.17 -4.43 -3.08
N LEU A 66 5.64 -4.46 -4.32
CA LEU A 66 5.36 -5.52 -5.28
C LEU A 66 6.68 -6.23 -5.61
N SER A 67 6.64 -7.55 -5.64
CA SER A 67 7.77 -8.32 -6.16
C SER A 67 7.99 -8.01 -7.64
N ALA A 68 9.24 -8.13 -8.10
CA ALA A 68 9.58 -7.92 -9.50
C ALA A 68 8.79 -8.87 -10.42
N GLU A 69 8.54 -10.11 -9.98
CA GLU A 69 7.76 -11.08 -10.74
C GLU A 69 6.28 -10.67 -10.83
N ALA A 70 5.67 -10.19 -9.74
CA ALA A 70 4.30 -9.66 -9.77
C ALA A 70 4.18 -8.47 -10.75
N VAL A 71 5.13 -7.53 -10.72
CA VAL A 71 5.15 -6.41 -11.67
C VAL A 71 5.28 -6.91 -13.11
N ARG A 72 6.21 -7.83 -13.36
CA ARG A 72 6.47 -8.34 -14.71
C ARG A 72 5.27 -9.11 -15.25
N GLN A 73 4.74 -10.07 -14.51
CA GLN A 73 3.69 -10.98 -14.98
C GLN A 73 2.31 -10.37 -14.97
N VAL A 74 1.99 -9.55 -13.96
CA VAL A 74 0.65 -8.99 -13.81
C VAL A 74 0.55 -7.66 -14.53
N ILE A 75 1.45 -6.73 -14.24
CA ILE A 75 1.31 -5.33 -14.68
C ILE A 75 1.82 -5.14 -16.11
N ILE A 76 3.09 -5.46 -16.37
CA ILE A 76 3.71 -5.16 -17.66
C ILE A 76 3.07 -5.95 -18.80
N HIS A 77 2.80 -7.25 -18.61
CA HIS A 77 2.20 -8.09 -19.67
C HIS A 77 0.74 -7.75 -19.96
N ASN A 78 -0.03 -7.28 -18.97
CA ASN A 78 -1.48 -7.10 -19.11
C ASN A 78 -1.92 -5.63 -19.06
N TYR A 79 -1.00 -4.66 -19.08
CA TYR A 79 -1.30 -3.25 -18.79
C TYR A 79 -2.55 -2.69 -19.49
N GLN A 80 -2.78 -3.04 -20.77
CA GLN A 80 -3.94 -2.58 -21.55
C GLN A 80 -5.27 -3.28 -21.21
N HIS A 81 -5.21 -4.39 -20.47
CA HIS A 81 -6.36 -5.21 -20.07
C HIS A 81 -6.67 -5.09 -18.57
N LEU A 82 -5.84 -4.39 -17.82
CA LEU A 82 -6.05 -4.17 -16.39
C LEU A 82 -7.15 -3.13 -16.17
N ARG A 83 -8.16 -3.51 -15.38
CA ARG A 83 -9.24 -2.61 -14.99
C ARG A 83 -8.74 -1.61 -13.95
N LEU A 84 -8.81 -0.32 -14.27
CA LEU A 84 -8.62 0.74 -13.29
C LEU A 84 -9.95 1.02 -12.58
N LEU A 85 -9.92 1.01 -11.26
CA LEU A 85 -11.00 1.48 -10.39
C LEU A 85 -10.78 2.95 -10.05
N ALA A 86 -11.82 3.63 -9.57
CA ALA A 86 -11.73 5.03 -9.17
C ALA A 86 -10.73 5.31 -8.02
N ASN A 87 -10.40 4.28 -7.24
CA ASN A 87 -9.33 4.31 -6.25
C ASN A 87 -8.14 3.50 -6.79
N GLU A 88 -6.95 4.09 -6.89
CA GLU A 88 -5.79 3.39 -7.43
C GLU A 88 -5.37 2.19 -6.57
N ASP A 89 -5.48 2.30 -5.23
CA ASP A 89 -5.04 1.26 -4.30
C ASP A 89 -5.84 -0.03 -4.51
N THR A 90 -7.14 0.12 -4.73
CA THR A 90 -8.06 -0.99 -4.93
C THR A 90 -7.87 -1.64 -6.30
N SER A 91 -7.37 -0.87 -7.29
CA SER A 91 -6.99 -1.40 -8.61
C SER A 91 -5.84 -2.39 -8.47
N VAL A 92 -4.77 -2.00 -7.76
CA VAL A 92 -3.60 -2.88 -7.54
C VAL A 92 -4.02 -4.16 -6.82
N GLY A 93 -4.80 -4.06 -5.75
CA GLY A 93 -5.31 -5.25 -5.04
C GLY A 93 -6.14 -6.17 -5.92
N ALA A 94 -7.02 -5.62 -6.76
CA ALA A 94 -7.80 -6.40 -7.71
C ALA A 94 -6.92 -7.14 -8.73
N TRP A 95 -5.87 -6.50 -9.24
CA TRP A 95 -4.94 -7.12 -10.20
C TRP A 95 -4.13 -8.25 -9.58
N MET A 96 -3.61 -8.02 -8.37
CA MET A 96 -2.85 -9.03 -7.64
C MET A 96 -3.71 -10.24 -7.30
N LEU A 97 -4.96 -10.00 -6.86
CA LEU A 97 -5.94 -11.07 -6.61
C LEU A 97 -6.24 -11.87 -7.88
N ALA A 98 -6.49 -11.20 -9.00
CA ALA A 98 -6.87 -11.84 -10.26
C ALA A 98 -5.76 -12.71 -10.87
N GLN A 99 -4.51 -12.54 -10.43
CA GLN A 99 -3.35 -13.30 -10.90
C GLN A 99 -2.74 -14.20 -9.82
N ASP A 100 -3.50 -14.50 -8.76
CA ASP A 100 -3.11 -15.42 -7.68
C ASP A 100 -1.76 -15.04 -7.01
N VAL A 101 -1.49 -13.73 -6.90
CA VAL A 101 -0.29 -13.23 -6.23
C VAL A 101 -0.42 -13.43 -4.72
N VAL A 102 0.67 -13.81 -4.05
CA VAL A 102 0.70 -14.00 -2.59
C VAL A 102 0.69 -12.65 -1.87
N PHE A 103 -0.36 -12.39 -1.10
CA PHE A 103 -0.50 -11.21 -0.25
C PHE A 103 0.22 -11.43 1.09
N PHE A 104 0.88 -10.40 1.60
CA PHE A 104 1.48 -10.43 2.93
C PHE A 104 1.24 -9.13 3.70
N GLU A 105 0.59 -9.24 4.86
CA GLU A 105 0.44 -8.12 5.77
C GLU A 105 1.74 -7.84 6.51
N ASP A 106 2.32 -6.66 6.26
CA ASP A 106 3.49 -6.18 6.98
C ASP A 106 3.21 -4.84 7.66
N MET A 107 2.79 -4.93 8.92
CA MET A 107 2.46 -3.78 9.77
C MET A 107 3.63 -2.81 9.99
N ARG A 108 4.87 -3.21 9.65
CA ARG A 108 6.01 -2.29 9.68
C ARG A 108 5.89 -1.20 8.62
N LEU A 109 5.08 -1.39 7.57
CA LEU A 109 4.80 -0.39 6.53
C LEU A 109 3.68 0.61 6.90
N CYS A 110 3.08 0.50 8.10
CA CYS A 110 2.09 1.45 8.60
C CYS A 110 2.19 1.70 10.09
N SER A 111 3.42 1.81 10.59
CA SER A 111 3.63 2.11 11.99
C SER A 111 3.18 3.54 12.28
N ARG A 112 2.31 3.74 13.28
CA ARG A 112 1.88 5.10 13.70
C ARG A 112 3.00 5.90 14.36
N VAL A 113 3.96 5.18 14.93
CA VAL A 113 5.12 5.74 15.62
C VAL A 113 6.35 5.00 15.17
N CYS A 114 7.47 5.69 15.27
CA CYS A 114 8.75 5.11 14.91
C CYS A 114 9.26 4.15 15.99
N HIS A 115 9.67 2.95 15.58
CA HIS A 115 10.35 1.96 16.42
C HIS A 115 11.40 1.20 15.60
N LYS A 116 12.23 0.39 16.26
CA LYS A 116 13.41 -0.28 15.65
C LYS A 116 13.11 -1.13 14.41
N SER A 117 11.89 -1.65 14.29
CA SER A 117 11.48 -2.52 13.18
C SER A 117 10.58 -1.80 12.18
N ALA A 118 10.17 -0.56 12.43
CA ALA A 118 9.32 0.17 11.49
C ALA A 118 10.03 0.35 10.15
N LEU A 119 9.29 0.25 9.05
CA LEU A 119 9.75 0.47 7.67
C LEU A 119 9.15 1.74 7.07
N ALA A 120 7.94 2.11 7.52
CA ALA A 120 7.30 3.38 7.22
C ALA A 120 6.53 3.91 8.44
N VAL A 121 6.42 5.23 8.55
CA VAL A 121 5.58 5.91 9.55
C VAL A 121 4.57 6.82 8.87
N TRP A 122 3.29 6.60 9.18
CA TRP A 122 2.16 7.42 8.74
C TRP A 122 0.94 7.21 9.66
N GLN A 123 -0.09 8.03 9.49
CA GLN A 123 -1.28 8.09 10.32
C GLN A 123 -2.55 7.94 9.47
N THR A 124 -3.43 7.04 9.89
CA THR A 124 -4.69 6.71 9.20
C THR A 124 -5.63 7.90 9.06
N GLU A 125 -5.58 8.83 10.01
CA GLU A 125 -6.46 10.00 10.13
C GLU A 125 -6.30 10.97 8.96
N CYS A 126 -5.11 11.06 8.40
CA CYS A 126 -4.77 11.93 7.27
C CYS A 126 -4.29 11.14 6.04
N ALA A 127 -4.37 9.81 6.06
CA ALA A 127 -3.86 8.91 5.02
C ALA A 127 -2.36 9.10 4.71
N GLY A 128 -1.59 9.57 5.70
CA GLY A 128 -0.21 10.04 5.56
C GLY A 128 0.28 10.65 6.88
N LEU A 129 1.27 11.53 6.85
CA LEU A 129 1.62 12.39 7.98
C LEU A 129 0.75 13.66 7.92
N CYS A 130 0.16 14.05 9.06
CA CYS A 130 -0.82 15.14 9.05
C CYS A 130 -0.17 16.53 8.92
N ALA A 131 1.10 16.66 9.32
CA ALA A 131 1.93 17.83 9.11
C ALA A 131 3.27 17.40 8.47
N PRO A 132 3.26 16.98 7.19
CA PRO A 132 4.38 16.23 6.62
C PRO A 132 5.68 17.04 6.57
N VAL A 133 5.59 18.36 6.29
CA VAL A 133 6.76 19.24 6.24
C VAL A 133 7.52 19.26 7.57
N GLU A 134 6.81 19.36 8.68
CA GLU A 134 7.39 19.38 10.03
C GLU A 134 7.74 17.98 10.53
N ASP A 135 6.84 17.02 10.32
CA ASP A 135 6.93 15.67 10.89
C ASP A 135 8.03 14.85 10.23
N LEU A 136 8.24 14.98 8.91
CA LEU A 136 9.36 14.33 8.22
C LEU A 136 10.71 14.78 8.81
N VAL A 137 10.87 16.08 9.08
CA VAL A 137 12.10 16.62 9.69
C VAL A 137 12.29 16.12 11.12
N LYS A 138 11.21 16.07 11.92
CA LYS A 138 11.25 15.55 13.30
C LYS A 138 11.60 14.06 13.32
N LEU A 139 10.97 13.26 12.46
CA LEU A 139 11.20 11.82 12.36
C LEU A 139 12.62 11.53 11.89
N HIS A 140 13.15 12.29 10.93
CA HIS A 140 14.54 12.14 10.48
C HIS A 140 15.57 12.39 11.58
N ARG A 141 15.29 13.34 12.48
CA ARG A 141 16.16 13.65 13.63
C ARG A 141 16.02 12.65 14.78
N ASN A 142 15.00 11.79 14.75
CA ASN A 142 14.80 10.77 15.78
C ASN A 142 15.73 9.59 15.53
N GLY A 143 16.68 9.36 16.44
CA GLY A 143 17.65 8.25 16.38
C GLY A 143 17.02 6.84 16.38
N THR A 144 15.73 6.72 16.70
CA THR A 144 14.99 5.44 16.58
C THR A 144 14.57 5.15 15.14
N CYS A 145 14.53 6.16 14.28
CA CYS A 145 14.10 6.08 12.88
C CYS A 145 15.25 6.01 11.89
N THR A 146 16.45 6.35 12.33
CA THR A 146 17.68 6.22 11.56
C THR A 146 18.33 4.86 11.78
#